data_AF-A0A6I3HQ81-F1
#
_entry.id   AF-A0A6I3HQ81-F1
#
_cell.length_a   1.000
_cell.length_b   1.000
_cell.length_c   1.000
_cell.angle_alpha   90.00
_cell.angle_beta   90.00
_cell.angle_gamma   90.00
#
_symmetry.space_group_name_H-M   'P 1'
#
loop_
_entity.id
_entity.type
_entity.pdbx_description
1 polymer ?
#
loop_
_entity_poly.entity_id
_entity_poly.type
_entity_poly.pdbx_seq_one_letter_code
_entity_poly.pdbx_strand_id
1 'polypeptide(L)' 'MTTVESQGRVVRIGVLGCGNVGAAFVRLVEQQSSVIEQRTGVRLEIVS' A
#
# COMPACT_ATOMS: atom_id res chain seq x y z
N MET A 1 -22.87 16.57 9.84
CA MET A 1 -21.82 16.53 8.80
C MET A 1 -21.29 15.11 8.77
N THR A 2 -21.77 14.30 7.82
CA THR A 2 -21.43 12.88 7.73
C THR A 2 -20.29 12.75 6.73
N THR A 3 -19.09 12.39 7.19
CA THR A 3 -17.95 12.11 6.32
C THR A 3 -18.21 10.80 5.58
N VAL A 4 -18.16 10.85 4.24
CA VAL A 4 -18.13 9.64 3.41
C VAL A 4 -16.70 9.10 3.47
N GLU A 5 -16.50 8.01 4.21
CA GLU A 5 -15.21 7.32 4.17
C GLU A 5 -15.08 6.56 2.85
N SER A 6 -14.23 7.07 1.96
CA SER A 6 -13.81 6.33 0.77
C SER A 6 -12.92 5.18 1.22
N GLN A 7 -13.50 4.00 1.40
CA GLN A 7 -12.75 2.77 1.63
C GLN A 7 -11.87 2.52 0.39
N GLY A 8 -10.55 2.68 0.51
CA GLY A 8 -9.64 2.50 -0.60
C GLY A 8 -9.73 1.09 -1.17
N ARG A 9 -9.64 0.95 -2.50
CA ARG A 9 -9.62 -0.37 -3.14
C ARG A 9 -8.38 -1.13 -2.68
N VAL A 10 -8.58 -2.29 -2.06
CA VAL A 10 -7.45 -3.15 -1.66
C VAL A 10 -6.88 -3.86 -2.89
N VAL A 11 -5.57 -3.76 -3.07
CA VAL A 11 -4.82 -4.46 -4.14
C VAL A 11 -3.69 -5.24 -3.50
N ARG A 12 -3.72 -6.56 -3.67
CA ARG A 12 -2.70 -7.48 -3.18
C ARG A 12 -1.62 -7.66 -4.24
N ILE A 13 -0.36 -7.49 -3.85
CA ILE A 13 0.78 -7.56 -4.76
C ILE A 13 1.86 -8.49 -4.22
N GLY A 14 2.45 -9.28 -5.11
CA GLY A 14 3.67 -10.06 -4.84
C GLY A 14 4.90 -9.28 -5.33
N VAL A 15 5.99 -9.34 -4.56
CA VAL A 15 7.26 -8.69 -4.92
C VAL A 15 8.23 -9.74 -5.43
N LEU A 16 8.52 -9.72 -6.74
CA LEU A 16 9.48 -10.62 -7.36
C LEU A 16 10.90 -10.06 -7.21
N GLY A 17 11.65 -10.63 -6.27
CA GLY A 17 13.00 -10.21 -5.90
C GLY A 17 13.01 -9.29 -4.66
N CYS A 18 13.70 -9.73 -3.60
CA CYS A 18 13.78 -9.01 -2.31
C CYS A 18 15.24 -8.69 -1.92
N GLY A 19 16.01 -8.14 -2.87
CA GLY A 19 17.32 -7.54 -2.57
C GLY A 19 17.16 -6.15 -1.95
N ASN A 20 18.18 -5.31 -2.07
CA ASN A 20 18.18 -3.93 -1.52
C ASN A 20 16.91 -3.14 -1.88
N VAL A 21 16.48 -3.23 -3.14
CA VAL A 21 15.32 -2.48 -3.65
C VAL A 21 14.01 -3.10 -3.18
N GLY A 22 13.84 -4.41 -3.30
CA GLY A 22 12.60 -5.09 -2.92
C GLY A 22 12.32 -4.95 -1.42
N ALA A 23 13.34 -5.12 -0.58
CA ALA A 23 13.20 -4.93 0.86
C ALA A 23 12.85 -3.48 1.22
N ALA A 24 13.50 -2.49 0.60
CA ALA A 24 13.17 -1.08 0.82
C ALA A 24 11.75 -0.74 0.35
N PHE A 25 11.33 -1.27 -0.80
CA PHE A 25 9.99 -1.10 -1.34
C PHE A 25 8.92 -1.62 -0.38
N VAL A 26 9.05 -2.85 0.11
CA VAL A 26 8.11 -3.45 1.06
C VAL A 26 7.97 -2.55 2.30
N ARG A 27 9.09 -2.12 2.89
CA ARG A 27 9.09 -1.25 4.07
C ARG A 27 8.40 0.10 3.81
N LEU A 28 8.65 0.72 2.65
CA LEU A 28 8.03 1.99 2.30
C LEU A 28 6.52 1.83 2.09
N VAL A 29 6.08 0.77 1.42
CA VAL A 29 4.65 0.49 1.21
C VAL A 29 3.92 0.30 2.54
N GLU A 30 4.49 -0.48 3.45
CA GLU A 30 3.93 -0.69 4.79
C GLU A 30 3.87 0.63 5.59
N GLN A 31 4.98 1.37 5.64
CA GLN A 31 5.08 2.61 6.41
C GLN A 31 4.19 3.73 5.85
N GLN A 32 3.92 3.72 4.55
CA GLN A 32 3.19 4.79 3.86
C GLN A 32 1.78 4.37 3.43
N SER A 33 1.24 3.26 3.94
CA SER A 33 -0.05 2.71 3.51
C SER A 33 -1.18 3.75 3.53
N SER A 34 -1.27 4.58 4.59
CA SER A 34 -2.29 5.63 4.70
C SER A 34 -2.09 6.75 3.69
N VAL A 35 -0.85 7.17 3.46
CA VAL A 35 -0.50 8.21 2.49
C VAL A 35 -0.80 7.74 1.06
N ILE A 36 -0.48 6.47 0.76
CA ILE A 36 -0.79 5.85 -0.53
C ILE A 36 -2.30 5.81 -0.75
N GLU A 37 -3.06 5.36 0.26
CA GLU A 37 -4.53 5.31 0.19
C GLU A 37 -5.14 6.70 0.00
N GLN A 38 -4.71 7.70 0.79
CA GLN A 38 -5.19 9.08 0.66
C GLN A 38 -4.92 9.69 -0.72
N ARG A 39 -3.76 9.37 -1.32
CA ARG A 39 -3.36 9.94 -2.62
C ARG A 39 -3.93 9.22 -3.82
N THR A 40 -4.23 7.93 -3.70
CA THR A 40 -4.55 7.06 -4.85
C THR A 40 -5.92 6.42 -4.76
N GLY A 41 -6.54 6.42 -3.58
CA GLY A 41 -7.73 5.62 -3.29
C GLY A 41 -7.47 4.12 -3.27
N VAL A 42 -6.21 3.69 -3.19
CA VAL A 42 -5.80 2.28 -3.20
C VAL A 42 -5.01 1.95 -1.93
N ARG A 43 -5.35 0.84 -1.29
CA ARG A 43 -4.55 0.24 -0.23
C ARG A 43 -3.74 -0.92 -0.81
N LEU A 44 -2.41 -0.80 -0.78
CA LEU A 44 -1.51 -1.84 -1.23
C LEU A 44 -1.21 -2.81 -0.09
N GLU A 45 -1.43 -4.09 -0.32
CA GLU A 45 -1.09 -5.17 0.62
C GLU A 45 -0.03 -6.07 -0.02
N ILE A 46 1.14 -6.16 0.61
CA ILE A 46 2.17 -7.12 0.20
C ILE A 46 1.73 -8.51 0.65
N VAL A 47 1.68 -9.46 -0.28
CA VAL A 47 1.38 -10.87 0.01
C VAL A 47 2.57 -11.74 -0.42
N SER A 48 2.86 -12.75 0.40
CA SER A 48 3.90 -13.76 0.17
C SER A 48 3.31 -15.05 -0.39
#